data_AF-A0A8H7XWQ6-F1
#
_entry.id   AF-A0A8H7XWQ6-F1
#
_cell.length_a   1.000
_cell.length_b   1.000
_cell.length_c   1.000
_cell.angle_alpha   90.00
_cell.angle_beta   90.00
_cell.angle_gamma   90.00
#
_symmetry.space_group_name_H-M   'P 1'
#
loop_
_entity.id
_entity.type
_entity.pdbx_description
1 polymer ?
#
loop_
_entity_poly.entity_id
_entity_poly.type
_entity_poly.pdbx_seq_one_letter_code
_entity_poly.pdbx_strand_id
1 'polypeptide(L)'
;MPISIMPKASSAYRRQRFSTSEFEPSMICMASARAVVMDSRSCMSGALREMPLMLTDALLSVSVLMSSIFKFNPFKAASFLWKTRSTPVVPIPKTNAYPLFEGKPSFVARWALVILSFDVMGNMTFACLEGGQLYPNPFETIKPKKVNDSTPEPPKKPLWTRVAFAAVHVGIGGFIAAFLLSQRSSWVRTMSIVRPVSRSGTAKPAQLYVEVSGHPRGYGHPLLMKECALAPTKMDKDIMLVLAGKDGKFAFHPVGSKIGGKQMPSDGDVAKINMLKMWREYGGKIEYNPN
;
A
#
# COMPACT_ATOMS: atom_id res chain seq x y z
N MET A 1 -67.27 -13.79 15.38
CA MET A 1 -66.45 -14.99 15.07
C MET A 1 -65.67 -14.74 13.80
N PRO A 2 -64.43 -15.25 13.68
CA PRO A 2 -63.30 -14.47 13.17
C PRO A 2 -63.12 -14.51 11.65
N ILE A 3 -62.67 -13.38 11.13
CA ILE A 3 -62.17 -13.20 9.75
C ILE A 3 -60.81 -13.90 9.66
N SER A 4 -60.78 -14.98 8.88
CA SER A 4 -59.56 -15.73 8.56
C SER A 4 -58.80 -15.03 7.44
N ILE A 5 -57.60 -14.55 7.76
CA ILE A 5 -56.59 -14.07 6.83
C ILE A 5 -55.56 -15.19 6.68
N MET A 6 -55.29 -15.65 5.45
CA MET A 6 -53.98 -16.19 5.07
C MET A 6 -53.78 -16.23 3.54
N PRO A 7 -52.51 -16.21 3.08
CA PRO A 7 -52.10 -15.60 1.81
C PRO A 7 -51.73 -16.63 0.72
N LYS A 8 -51.68 -16.19 -0.53
CA LYS A 8 -50.89 -16.88 -1.58
C LYS A 8 -49.99 -15.88 -2.30
N ALA A 9 -48.77 -15.77 -1.81
CA ALA A 9 -47.65 -15.25 -2.57
C ALA A 9 -47.05 -16.39 -3.42
N SER A 10 -47.12 -16.26 -4.75
CA SER A 10 -46.37 -17.09 -5.70
C SER A 10 -45.27 -16.24 -6.32
N SER A 11 -44.11 -16.18 -5.66
CA SER A 11 -42.90 -15.58 -6.21
C SER A 11 -42.12 -16.67 -6.97
N ALA A 12 -42.15 -16.58 -8.29
CA ALA A 12 -41.36 -17.43 -9.18
C ALA A 12 -39.87 -17.08 -9.03
N TYR A 13 -39.14 -17.95 -8.35
CA TYR A 13 -37.69 -17.86 -8.21
C TYR A 13 -37.01 -18.30 -9.51
N ARG A 14 -36.72 -17.35 -10.39
CA ARG A 14 -35.92 -17.56 -11.62
C ARG A 14 -34.46 -17.76 -11.23
N ARG A 15 -34.02 -19.03 -11.16
CA ARG A 15 -32.59 -19.43 -11.14
C ARG A 15 -31.91 -18.92 -12.43
N GLN A 16 -31.17 -17.83 -12.34
CA GLN A 16 -30.11 -17.56 -13.31
C GLN A 16 -28.88 -18.37 -12.89
N ARG A 17 -28.62 -19.47 -13.59
CA ARG A 17 -27.30 -20.10 -13.62
C ARG A 17 -26.40 -19.15 -14.40
N PHE A 18 -25.44 -18.51 -13.74
CA PHE A 18 -24.32 -17.91 -14.45
C PHE A 18 -23.24 -18.98 -14.63
N SER A 19 -22.99 -19.26 -15.90
CA SER A 19 -21.92 -20.08 -16.43
C SER A 19 -20.58 -19.54 -15.94
N THR A 20 -19.86 -20.35 -15.16
CA THR A 20 -18.44 -20.18 -14.89
C THR A 20 -17.66 -20.74 -16.08
N SER A 21 -17.40 -19.90 -17.08
CA SER A 21 -16.38 -20.17 -18.09
C SER A 21 -15.07 -19.49 -17.67
N GLU A 22 -14.10 -20.33 -17.32
CA GLU A 22 -12.69 -20.21 -17.68
C GLU A 22 -11.99 -18.87 -17.39
N PHE A 23 -11.24 -18.86 -16.29
CA PHE A 23 -10.04 -18.03 -16.19
C PHE A 23 -8.94 -18.89 -15.54
N GLU A 24 -8.26 -19.67 -16.39
CA GLU A 24 -6.99 -20.32 -16.07
C GLU A 24 -5.91 -19.25 -15.82
N PRO A 25 -5.13 -19.34 -14.73
CA PRO A 25 -3.94 -18.54 -14.54
C PRO A 25 -2.77 -19.24 -15.26
N SER A 26 -2.51 -18.85 -16.50
CA SER A 26 -1.31 -19.33 -17.21
C SER A 26 -0.05 -18.82 -16.52
N MET A 27 0.75 -19.79 -16.08
CA MET A 27 2.14 -19.69 -15.64
C MET A 27 2.96 -18.73 -16.51
N ILE A 28 3.65 -17.78 -15.88
CA ILE A 28 4.78 -17.07 -16.50
C ILE A 28 6.03 -17.91 -16.21
N CYS A 29 6.35 -18.80 -17.16
CA CYS A 29 7.68 -19.40 -17.28
C CYS A 29 8.66 -18.37 -17.83
N MET A 30 9.86 -18.38 -17.26
CA MET A 30 11.07 -17.88 -17.92
C MET A 30 11.25 -18.58 -19.27
N ALA A 31 11.53 -17.82 -20.33
CA ALA A 31 12.71 -17.98 -21.20
C ALA A 31 12.57 -17.21 -22.52
N SER A 32 13.74 -16.78 -23.00
CA SER A 32 14.11 -16.53 -24.39
C SER A 32 13.96 -15.10 -24.93
N ALA A 33 15.10 -14.43 -24.88
CA ALA A 33 15.46 -13.31 -25.73
C ALA A 33 15.41 -13.69 -27.22
N ARG A 34 14.80 -12.83 -28.06
CA ARG A 34 15.38 -12.33 -29.32
C ARG A 34 14.49 -11.26 -29.98
N ALA A 35 15.14 -10.11 -30.21
CA ALA A 35 14.94 -9.15 -31.30
C ALA A 35 13.53 -8.60 -31.59
N VAL A 36 13.22 -7.44 -31.01
CA VAL A 36 12.44 -6.39 -31.69
C VAL A 36 13.13 -5.05 -31.40
N VAL A 37 13.88 -4.56 -32.38
CA VAL A 37 14.28 -3.15 -32.45
C VAL A 37 13.05 -2.39 -32.93
N MET A 38 12.32 -1.77 -32.01
CA MET A 38 11.35 -0.73 -32.35
C MET A 38 11.52 0.50 -31.44
N ASP A 39 11.47 1.63 -32.14
CA ASP A 39 11.82 2.97 -31.75
C ASP A 39 11.06 3.45 -30.50
N SER A 40 11.76 3.47 -29.37
CA SER A 40 11.23 3.84 -28.04
C SER A 40 11.53 5.30 -27.67
N ARG A 41 12.10 6.11 -28.58
CA ARG A 41 12.60 7.45 -28.25
C ARG A 41 11.50 8.52 -28.13
N SER A 42 10.31 8.32 -28.67
CA SER A 42 9.27 9.36 -28.69
C SER A 42 8.26 9.34 -27.53
N CYS A 43 8.11 8.23 -26.79
CA CYS A 43 7.17 8.19 -25.65
C CYS A 43 7.80 8.44 -24.27
N MET A 44 9.13 8.39 -24.13
CA MET A 44 9.81 8.64 -22.85
C MET A 44 10.22 10.11 -22.63
N SER A 45 10.20 10.95 -23.67
CA SER A 45 10.66 12.35 -23.58
C SER A 45 9.74 13.23 -22.72
N GLY A 46 8.43 12.96 -22.71
CA GLY A 46 7.46 13.71 -21.91
C GLY A 46 7.51 13.37 -20.42
N ALA A 47 7.63 12.09 -20.06
CA ALA A 47 7.65 11.64 -18.66
C ALA A 47 8.95 11.98 -17.92
N LEU A 48 10.08 12.06 -18.63
CA LEU A 48 11.39 12.37 -18.03
C LEU A 48 11.61 13.85 -17.73
N ARG A 49 10.86 14.77 -18.37
CA ARG A 49 11.00 16.23 -18.12
C ARG A 49 10.30 16.71 -16.84
N GLU A 50 9.28 16.00 -16.35
CA GLU A 50 8.59 16.33 -15.09
C GLU A 50 9.11 15.56 -13.87
N MET A 51 9.91 14.51 -14.09
CA MET A 51 10.53 13.74 -13.01
C MET A 51 11.41 14.55 -12.06
N PRO A 52 12.28 15.50 -12.48
CA PRO A 52 13.17 16.15 -11.52
C PRO A 52 12.41 17.00 -10.49
N LEU A 53 11.33 17.68 -10.88
CA LEU A 53 10.46 18.43 -9.97
C LEU A 53 9.66 17.51 -9.04
N MET A 54 9.11 16.41 -9.57
CA MET A 54 8.43 15.41 -8.74
C MET A 54 9.38 14.67 -7.81
N LEU A 55 10.65 14.48 -8.20
CA LEU A 55 11.66 13.80 -7.38
C LEU A 55 12.15 14.72 -6.26
N THR A 56 12.36 16.02 -6.52
CA THR A 56 12.70 16.98 -5.45
C THR A 56 11.54 17.15 -4.47
N ASP A 57 10.30 17.25 -4.95
CA ASP A 57 9.11 17.31 -4.08
C ASP A 57 8.87 15.99 -3.35
N ALA A 58 9.17 14.85 -3.97
CA ALA A 58 9.12 13.55 -3.30
C ALA A 58 10.23 13.40 -2.27
N LEU A 59 11.45 13.88 -2.52
CA LEU A 59 12.56 13.81 -1.57
C LEU A 59 12.38 14.78 -0.40
N LEU A 60 11.84 15.97 -0.63
CA LEU A 60 11.39 16.91 0.42
C LEU A 60 10.17 16.39 1.17
N SER A 61 9.19 15.79 0.47
CA SER A 61 8.04 15.15 1.11
C SER A 61 8.47 13.94 1.93
N VAL A 62 9.45 13.15 1.46
CA VAL A 62 10.04 12.03 2.19
C VAL A 62 10.84 12.55 3.38
N SER A 63 11.64 13.63 3.26
CA SER A 63 12.37 14.18 4.40
C SER A 63 11.44 14.77 5.47
N VAL A 64 10.34 15.43 5.08
CA VAL A 64 9.31 15.96 5.99
C VAL A 64 8.44 14.84 6.58
N LEU A 65 8.07 13.81 5.80
CA LEU A 65 7.43 12.59 6.32
C LEU A 65 8.36 11.86 7.30
N MET A 66 9.63 11.68 6.95
CA MET A 66 10.65 11.04 7.78
C MET A 66 10.78 11.82 9.10
N SER A 67 10.82 13.15 9.02
CA SER A 67 10.91 14.09 10.15
C SER A 67 9.75 13.94 11.16
N SER A 68 8.52 13.83 10.66
CA SER A 68 7.31 13.68 11.49
C SER A 68 7.10 12.25 12.00
N ILE A 69 7.68 11.27 11.32
CA ILE A 69 7.58 9.84 11.62
C ILE A 69 8.75 9.33 12.49
N PHE A 70 9.77 10.14 12.84
CA PHE A 70 10.98 9.75 13.61
C PHE A 70 10.80 9.21 15.05
N LYS A 71 9.60 8.79 15.45
CA LYS A 71 9.43 7.70 16.44
C LYS A 71 9.19 6.34 15.77
N PHE A 72 9.67 6.16 14.54
CA PHE A 72 9.56 4.91 13.80
C PHE A 72 10.60 3.93 14.32
N ASN A 73 10.16 3.07 15.23
CA ASN A 73 10.93 1.90 15.59
C ASN A 73 10.70 0.84 14.49
N PRO A 74 11.71 0.47 13.70
CA PRO A 74 11.56 -0.47 12.59
C PRO A 74 11.12 -1.85 13.06
N PHE A 75 11.50 -2.26 14.27
CA PHE A 75 11.00 -3.50 14.87
C PHE A 75 9.52 -3.41 15.21
N LYS A 76 9.02 -2.24 15.64
CA LYS A 76 7.58 -2.04 15.80
C LYS A 76 6.83 -2.06 14.47
N ALA A 77 7.43 -1.56 13.40
CA ALA A 77 6.82 -1.60 12.07
C ALA A 77 6.83 -3.01 11.46
N ALA A 78 7.91 -3.76 11.65
CA ALA A 78 8.00 -5.16 11.27
C ALA A 78 7.02 -6.02 12.09
N SER A 79 6.93 -5.79 13.41
CA SER A 79 5.95 -6.49 14.25
C SER A 79 4.52 -6.10 13.88
N PHE A 80 4.28 -4.85 13.50
CA PHE A 80 3.00 -4.39 12.97
C PHE A 80 2.63 -5.10 11.66
N LEU A 81 3.57 -5.19 10.72
CA LEU A 81 3.40 -5.96 9.48
C LEU A 81 3.11 -7.43 9.76
N TRP A 82 3.81 -8.01 10.74
CA TRP A 82 3.59 -9.40 11.14
C TRP A 82 2.21 -9.60 11.78
N LYS A 83 1.77 -8.68 12.64
CA LYS A 83 0.46 -8.72 13.29
C LYS A 83 -0.69 -8.41 12.33
N THR A 84 -0.51 -7.49 11.38
CA THR A 84 -1.55 -7.22 10.37
C THR A 84 -1.76 -8.43 9.45
N ARG A 85 -0.71 -9.22 9.17
CA ARG A 85 -0.84 -10.51 8.46
C ARG A 85 -1.66 -11.56 9.22
N SER A 86 -1.80 -11.47 10.54
CA SER A 86 -2.59 -12.45 11.29
C SER A 86 -4.10 -12.19 11.19
N THR A 87 -4.51 -11.01 10.71
CA THR A 87 -5.93 -10.72 10.50
C THR A 87 -6.33 -11.20 9.11
N PRO A 88 -7.31 -12.11 8.97
CA PRO A 88 -7.69 -12.63 7.66
C PRO A 88 -8.20 -11.49 6.78
N VAL A 89 -7.74 -11.49 5.52
CA VAL A 89 -8.24 -10.61 4.48
C VAL A 89 -9.41 -11.32 3.82
N VAL A 90 -10.60 -10.74 3.91
CA VAL A 90 -11.85 -11.37 3.42
C VAL A 90 -12.50 -10.50 2.35
N PRO A 91 -13.29 -11.09 1.44
CA PRO A 91 -14.06 -10.31 0.47
C PRO A 91 -15.09 -9.44 1.19
N ILE A 92 -15.21 -8.18 0.76
CA ILE A 92 -16.17 -7.22 1.31
C ILE A 92 -17.57 -7.55 0.76
N PRO A 93 -18.58 -7.75 1.62
CA PRO A 93 -19.95 -7.98 1.19
C PRO A 93 -20.45 -6.82 0.32
N LYS A 94 -20.97 -7.11 -0.88
CA LYS A 94 -21.54 -6.07 -1.77
C LYS A 94 -22.91 -5.60 -1.31
N THR A 95 -23.64 -6.43 -0.57
CA THR A 95 -24.99 -6.14 -0.08
C THR A 95 -24.93 -5.50 1.30
N ASN A 96 -25.73 -4.45 1.54
CA ASN A 96 -25.83 -3.74 2.83
C ASN A 96 -24.50 -3.13 3.31
N ALA A 97 -23.58 -2.86 2.39
CA ALA A 97 -22.35 -2.13 2.67
C ALA A 97 -22.60 -0.63 2.48
N TYR A 98 -22.31 0.14 3.53
CA TYR A 98 -22.32 1.59 3.50
C TYR A 98 -20.88 2.09 3.30
N PRO A 99 -20.58 2.84 2.22
CA PRO A 99 -19.25 3.38 1.98
C PRO A 99 -18.99 4.55 2.93
N LEU A 100 -18.31 4.27 4.04
CA LEU A 100 -18.00 5.25 5.06
C LEU A 100 -16.91 6.22 4.58
N PHE A 101 -15.85 5.68 3.98
CA PHE A 101 -14.71 6.42 3.49
C PHE A 101 -14.19 5.79 2.19
N GLU A 102 -13.91 6.62 1.19
CA GLU A 102 -13.17 6.23 -0.01
C GLU A 102 -12.13 7.31 -0.32
N GLY A 103 -10.86 6.97 -0.15
CA GLY A 103 -9.74 7.88 -0.33
C GLY A 103 -8.73 7.37 -1.35
N LYS A 104 -7.94 8.31 -1.87
CA LYS A 104 -6.70 7.96 -2.55
C LYS A 104 -5.63 7.77 -1.47
N PRO A 105 -4.89 6.66 -1.48
CA PRO A 105 -3.79 6.51 -0.55
C PRO A 105 -2.68 7.53 -0.86
N SER A 106 -1.82 7.75 0.14
CA SER A 106 -0.69 8.68 0.02
C SER A 106 0.16 8.36 -1.22
N PHE A 107 0.81 9.38 -1.76
CA PHE A 107 1.69 9.22 -2.93
C PHE A 107 2.73 8.11 -2.68
N VAL A 108 3.39 8.14 -1.52
CA VAL A 108 4.38 7.14 -1.12
C VAL A 108 3.79 5.72 -1.12
N ALA A 109 2.60 5.51 -0.56
CA ALA A 109 1.96 4.20 -0.54
C ALA A 109 1.61 3.68 -1.94
N ARG A 110 1.21 4.57 -2.86
CA ARG A 110 0.90 4.23 -4.26
C ARG A 110 2.15 3.80 -5.02
N TRP A 111 3.23 4.56 -4.86
CA TRP A 111 4.47 4.38 -5.62
C TRP A 111 5.49 3.46 -4.95
N ALA A 112 5.23 2.97 -3.73
CA ALA A 112 6.13 2.12 -2.97
C ALA A 112 6.74 0.96 -3.79
N LEU A 113 5.93 0.23 -4.55
CA LEU A 113 6.42 -0.90 -5.37
C LEU A 113 7.27 -0.44 -6.56
N VAL A 114 6.97 0.72 -7.13
CA VAL A 114 7.72 1.29 -8.25
C VAL A 114 9.08 1.78 -7.76
N ILE A 115 9.10 2.52 -6.65
CA ILE A 115 10.33 2.98 -5.99
C ILE A 115 11.21 1.77 -5.64
N LEU A 116 10.61 0.70 -5.11
CA LEU A 116 11.32 -0.53 -4.82
C LEU A 116 11.86 -1.24 -6.04
N SER A 117 11.11 -1.23 -7.14
CA SER A 117 11.58 -1.81 -8.41
C SER A 117 12.79 -1.04 -8.93
N PHE A 118 12.77 0.30 -8.85
CA PHE A 118 13.92 1.13 -9.23
C PHE A 118 15.13 0.92 -8.31
N ASP A 119 14.93 0.75 -7.01
CA ASP A 119 16.01 0.43 -6.07
C ASP A 119 16.67 -0.91 -6.41
N VAL A 120 15.88 -1.96 -6.65
CA VAL A 120 16.40 -3.29 -7.03
C VAL A 120 17.12 -3.22 -8.39
N MET A 121 16.54 -2.56 -9.39
CA MET A 121 17.16 -2.41 -10.71
C MET A 121 18.45 -1.56 -10.66
N GLY A 122 18.45 -0.48 -9.88
CA GLY A 122 19.59 0.39 -9.70
C GLY A 122 20.74 -0.35 -9.02
N ASN A 123 20.45 -1.07 -7.93
CA ASN A 123 21.43 -1.88 -7.22
C ASN A 123 21.98 -3.01 -8.10
N MET A 124 21.14 -3.66 -8.90
CA MET A 124 21.59 -4.68 -9.86
C MET A 124 22.47 -4.08 -10.95
N THR A 125 22.09 -2.94 -11.52
CA THR A 125 22.86 -2.25 -12.57
C THR A 125 24.22 -1.79 -12.05
N PHE A 126 24.24 -1.22 -10.85
CA PHE A 126 25.48 -0.79 -10.19
C PHE A 126 26.39 -1.98 -9.89
N ALA A 127 25.83 -3.09 -9.40
CA ALA A 127 26.57 -4.33 -9.21
C ALA A 127 27.11 -4.90 -10.54
N CYS A 128 26.39 -4.77 -11.65
CA CYS A 128 26.87 -5.18 -12.97
C CYS A 128 27.96 -4.25 -13.53
N LEU A 129 27.87 -2.94 -13.30
CA LEU A 129 28.81 -1.94 -13.83
C LEU A 129 30.09 -1.83 -13.01
N GLU A 130 29.99 -1.72 -11.68
CA GLU A 130 31.16 -1.69 -10.77
C GLU A 130 31.70 -3.10 -10.47
N GLY A 131 30.89 -4.13 -10.67
CA GLY A 131 31.30 -5.53 -10.58
C GLY A 131 32.29 -5.98 -11.65
N GLY A 132 32.79 -5.06 -12.51
CA GLY A 132 33.90 -5.31 -13.44
C GLY A 132 35.19 -5.84 -12.78
N GLN A 133 35.27 -5.85 -11.44
CA GLN A 133 36.35 -6.53 -10.69
C GLN A 133 36.00 -7.94 -10.17
N LEU A 134 34.76 -8.38 -10.27
CA LEU A 134 34.27 -9.71 -9.87
C LEU A 134 33.90 -10.57 -11.09
N TYR A 135 33.42 -9.93 -12.16
CA TYR A 135 33.20 -10.54 -13.46
C TYR A 135 33.93 -9.71 -14.51
N PRO A 136 34.65 -10.34 -15.47
CA PRO A 136 35.28 -9.60 -16.56
C PRO A 136 34.20 -8.78 -17.28
N ASN A 137 34.39 -7.47 -17.36
CA ASN A 137 33.45 -6.58 -18.02
C ASN A 137 33.39 -6.98 -19.51
N PRO A 138 32.28 -7.53 -20.02
CA PRO A 138 32.22 -7.98 -21.41
C PRO A 138 32.34 -6.82 -22.41
N PHE A 139 32.18 -5.58 -21.93
CA PHE A 139 32.33 -4.35 -22.70
C PHE A 139 33.70 -3.69 -22.59
N GLU A 140 34.60 -4.20 -21.73
CA GLU A 140 36.03 -3.91 -21.90
C GLU A 140 36.52 -4.72 -23.11
N THR A 141 36.23 -4.20 -24.30
CA THR A 141 36.97 -4.59 -25.50
C THR A 141 38.44 -4.52 -25.17
N ILE A 142 39.10 -5.68 -25.20
CA ILE A 142 40.54 -5.87 -25.04
C ILE A 142 41.22 -4.93 -26.03
N LYS A 143 41.48 -3.69 -25.61
CA LYS A 143 42.39 -2.82 -26.37
C LYS A 143 43.73 -3.52 -26.24
N PRO A 144 44.35 -3.96 -27.34
CA PRO A 144 45.64 -4.62 -27.26
C PRO A 144 46.59 -3.66 -26.53
N LYS A 145 47.04 -4.11 -25.36
CA LYS A 145 47.91 -3.35 -24.46
C LYS A 145 49.16 -2.99 -25.27
N LYS A 146 49.32 -1.72 -25.65
CA LYS A 146 50.58 -1.24 -26.21
C LYS A 146 51.64 -1.48 -25.15
N VAL A 147 52.70 -2.21 -25.52
CA VAL A 147 53.69 -2.84 -24.64
C VAL A 147 54.47 -1.85 -23.74
N ASN A 148 54.30 -0.53 -23.89
CA ASN A 148 55.17 0.47 -23.26
C ASN A 148 54.52 1.39 -22.21
N ASP A 149 53.25 1.23 -21.84
CA ASP A 149 52.65 2.02 -20.75
C ASP A 149 52.63 1.22 -19.44
N SER A 150 53.65 1.42 -18.62
CA SER A 150 53.73 0.96 -17.23
C SER A 150 52.86 1.81 -16.32
N THR A 151 51.57 1.93 -16.62
CA THR A 151 50.63 2.56 -15.68
C THR A 151 50.38 1.56 -14.54
N PRO A 152 50.69 1.92 -13.27
CA PRO A 152 50.47 1.04 -12.14
C PRO A 152 48.97 0.71 -12.02
N GLU A 153 48.64 -0.57 -11.99
CA GLU A 153 47.25 -1.00 -11.77
C GLU A 153 46.77 -0.47 -10.41
N PRO A 154 45.56 0.11 -10.33
CA PRO A 154 45.04 0.59 -9.07
C PRO A 154 44.94 -0.58 -8.08
N PRO A 155 45.37 -0.40 -6.81
CA PRO A 155 45.37 -1.46 -5.83
C PRO A 155 43.95 -2.02 -5.63
N LYS A 156 43.80 -3.35 -5.80
CA LYS A 156 42.52 -4.04 -5.58
C LYS A 156 42.14 -3.90 -4.11
N LYS A 157 40.97 -3.29 -3.84
CA LYS A 157 40.39 -3.23 -2.49
C LYS A 157 40.24 -4.65 -1.92
N PRO A 158 40.55 -4.89 -0.63
CA PRO A 158 40.50 -6.21 -0.04
C PRO A 158 39.07 -6.76 0.00
N LEU A 159 38.92 -8.09 -0.16
CA LEU A 159 37.62 -8.76 -0.30
C LEU A 159 36.61 -8.37 0.79
N TRP A 160 37.06 -8.26 2.05
CA TRP A 160 36.21 -7.95 3.19
C TRP A 160 35.54 -6.56 3.07
N THR A 161 36.22 -5.55 2.52
CA THR A 161 35.64 -4.21 2.32
C THR A 161 34.49 -4.26 1.31
N ARG A 162 34.60 -5.10 0.28
CA ARG A 162 33.56 -5.27 -0.73
C ARG A 162 32.34 -5.97 -0.15
N VAL A 163 32.56 -7.03 0.64
CA VAL A 163 31.50 -7.76 1.33
C VAL A 163 30.80 -6.86 2.35
N ALA A 164 31.55 -6.08 3.14
CA ALA A 164 30.99 -5.15 4.10
C ALA A 164 30.14 -4.07 3.40
N PHE A 165 30.63 -3.48 2.31
CA PHE A 165 29.89 -2.49 1.53
C PHE A 165 28.60 -3.05 0.92
N ALA A 166 28.67 -4.26 0.36
CA ALA A 166 27.49 -4.96 -0.18
C ALA A 166 26.47 -5.27 0.93
N ALA A 167 26.91 -5.76 2.08
CA ALA A 167 26.04 -6.04 3.22
C ALA A 167 25.34 -4.77 3.72
N VAL A 168 26.06 -3.63 3.79
CA VAL A 168 25.49 -2.33 4.14
C VAL A 168 24.43 -1.89 3.13
N HIS A 169 24.69 -2.02 1.82
CA HIS A 169 23.71 -1.67 0.79
C HIS A 169 22.46 -2.52 0.85
N VAL A 170 22.61 -3.84 0.97
CA VAL A 170 21.48 -4.77 1.13
C VAL A 170 20.70 -4.45 2.41
N GLY A 171 21.40 -4.14 3.51
CA GLY A 171 20.77 -3.75 4.77
C GLY A 171 19.95 -2.47 4.66
N ILE A 172 20.51 -1.42 4.06
CA ILE A 172 19.82 -0.13 3.86
C ILE A 172 18.64 -0.29 2.89
N GLY A 173 18.84 -0.94 1.74
CA GLY A 173 17.77 -1.19 0.77
C GLY A 173 16.63 -2.02 1.37
N GLY A 174 16.96 -3.11 2.08
CA GLY A 174 15.99 -3.93 2.80
C GLY A 174 15.21 -3.16 3.87
N PHE A 175 15.88 -2.25 4.58
CA PHE A 175 15.25 -1.36 5.55
C PHE A 175 14.25 -0.40 4.90
N ILE A 176 14.65 0.29 3.82
CA ILE A 176 13.78 1.21 3.07
C ILE A 176 12.59 0.44 2.49
N ALA A 177 12.82 -0.76 1.97
CA ALA A 177 11.77 -1.65 1.47
C ALA A 177 10.74 -2.00 2.54
N ALA A 178 11.20 -2.46 3.70
CA ALA A 178 10.32 -2.78 4.82
C ALA A 178 9.53 -1.55 5.28
N PHE A 179 10.15 -0.37 5.30
CA PHE A 179 9.49 0.89 5.63
C PHE A 179 8.37 1.23 4.64
N LEU A 180 8.66 1.24 3.33
CA LEU A 180 7.69 1.59 2.30
C LEU A 180 6.51 0.61 2.26
N LEU A 181 6.78 -0.69 2.43
CA LEU A 181 5.74 -1.72 2.51
C LEU A 181 4.90 -1.58 3.78
N SER A 182 5.51 -1.22 4.91
CA SER A 182 4.80 -0.92 6.16
C SER A 182 3.85 0.26 5.98
N GLN A 183 4.31 1.36 5.38
CA GLN A 183 3.46 2.49 5.05
C GLN A 183 2.30 2.06 4.16
N ARG A 184 2.58 1.34 3.06
CA ARG A 184 1.53 0.85 2.17
C ARG A 184 0.48 -0.01 2.88
N SER A 185 0.89 -0.81 3.86
CA SER A 185 -0.02 -1.68 4.63
C SER A 185 -0.91 -0.92 5.63
N SER A 186 -0.51 0.26 6.09
CA SER A 186 -1.26 1.04 7.08
C SER A 186 -2.21 2.07 6.47
N TRP A 187 -1.97 2.50 5.23
CA TRP A 187 -2.80 3.49 4.53
C TRP A 187 -4.13 2.89 4.05
N VAL A 188 -5.23 3.38 4.63
CA VAL A 188 -6.59 2.99 4.26
C VAL A 188 -6.96 3.59 2.91
N ARG A 189 -7.57 2.76 2.08
CA ARG A 189 -8.14 3.13 0.80
C ARG A 189 -9.66 3.25 0.88
N THR A 190 -10.33 2.23 1.44
CA THR A 190 -11.79 2.26 1.63
C THR A 190 -12.16 1.74 3.01
N MET A 191 -13.23 2.29 3.57
CA MET A 191 -13.90 1.78 4.75
C MET A 191 -15.37 1.56 4.41
N SER A 192 -15.85 0.35 4.64
CA SER A 192 -17.25 0.00 4.42
C SER A 192 -17.86 -0.55 5.70
N ILE A 193 -19.00 0.00 6.12
CA ILE A 193 -19.75 -0.53 7.26
C ILE A 193 -20.80 -1.48 6.73
N VAL A 194 -20.77 -2.72 7.18
CA VAL A 194 -21.78 -3.72 6.89
C VAL A 194 -22.61 -3.95 8.15
N ARG A 195 -23.90 -3.63 8.06
CA ARG A 195 -24.86 -3.99 9.11
C ARG A 195 -25.40 -5.39 8.82
N PRO A 196 -25.11 -6.39 9.67
CA PRO A 196 -25.66 -7.73 9.48
C PRO A 196 -27.19 -7.66 9.59
N VAL A 197 -27.88 -8.19 8.58
CA VAL A 197 -29.34 -8.34 8.62
C VAL A 197 -29.67 -9.38 9.68
N SER A 198 -30.08 -8.95 10.86
CA SER A 198 -30.52 -9.88 11.90
C SER A 198 -31.91 -10.39 11.57
N ARG A 199 -32.00 -11.67 11.21
CA ARG A 199 -33.29 -12.38 11.06
C ARG A 199 -33.85 -12.89 12.39
N SER A 200 -33.04 -12.84 13.47
CA SER A 200 -33.31 -13.61 14.71
C SER A 200 -33.53 -12.72 15.94
N GLY A 201 -33.91 -11.46 15.77
CA GLY A 201 -34.19 -10.52 16.87
C GLY A 201 -32.98 -10.04 17.67
N THR A 202 -31.82 -10.71 17.56
CA THR A 202 -30.56 -10.31 18.18
C THR A 202 -29.77 -9.41 17.25
N ALA A 203 -29.68 -8.11 17.55
CA ALA A 203 -28.92 -7.15 16.75
C ALA A 203 -27.42 -7.52 16.79
N LYS A 204 -26.90 -8.10 15.71
CA LYS A 204 -25.47 -8.37 15.57
C LYS A 204 -24.72 -7.03 15.43
N PRO A 205 -23.53 -6.88 16.05
CA PRO A 205 -22.77 -5.64 15.98
C PRO A 205 -22.37 -5.33 14.54
N ALA A 206 -22.36 -4.04 14.18
CA ALA A 206 -21.90 -3.58 12.88
C ALA A 206 -20.43 -3.97 12.66
N GLN A 207 -20.15 -4.46 11.45
CA GLN A 207 -18.79 -4.81 11.02
C GLN A 207 -18.24 -3.71 10.13
N LEU A 208 -17.01 -3.31 10.40
CA LEU A 208 -16.22 -2.39 9.61
C LEU A 208 -15.25 -3.21 8.76
N TYR A 209 -15.32 -3.05 7.45
CA TYR A 209 -14.36 -3.61 6.52
C TYR A 209 -13.37 -2.51 6.13
N VAL A 210 -12.08 -2.74 6.41
CA VAL A 210 -11.01 -1.81 6.08
C VAL A 210 -10.18 -2.37 4.92
N GLU A 211 -10.23 -1.72 3.77
CA GLU A 211 -9.37 -1.99 2.62
C GLU A 211 -8.15 -1.09 2.70
N VAL A 212 -6.95 -1.67 2.81
CA VAL A 212 -5.68 -0.93 2.76
C VAL A 212 -5.07 -0.99 1.36
N SER A 213 -4.08 -0.15 1.10
CA SER A 213 -3.43 -0.06 -0.22
C SER A 213 -2.69 -1.33 -0.65
N GLY A 214 -2.39 -2.22 0.31
CA GLY A 214 -1.83 -3.54 0.05
C GLY A 214 -2.85 -4.60 -0.42
N HIS A 215 -4.15 -4.36 -0.25
CA HIS A 215 -5.17 -5.36 -0.54
C HIS A 215 -5.57 -5.41 -2.02
N PRO A 216 -5.98 -6.59 -2.53
CA PRO A 216 -6.77 -6.68 -3.75
C PRO A 216 -8.06 -5.87 -3.61
N ARG A 217 -8.56 -5.29 -4.71
CA ARG A 217 -9.80 -4.52 -4.70
C ARG A 217 -10.98 -5.36 -4.23
N GLY A 218 -11.77 -4.83 -3.30
CA GLY A 218 -12.94 -5.53 -2.75
C GLY A 218 -12.60 -6.54 -1.65
N TYR A 219 -11.38 -6.52 -1.12
CA TYR A 219 -10.96 -7.32 0.02
C TYR A 219 -10.50 -6.42 1.17
N GLY A 220 -10.85 -6.80 2.40
CA GLY A 220 -10.60 -5.98 3.57
C GLY A 220 -10.43 -6.79 4.85
N HIS A 221 -9.92 -6.13 5.88
CA HIS A 221 -9.94 -6.68 7.24
C HIS A 221 -11.33 -6.49 7.85
N PRO A 222 -11.98 -7.56 8.32
CA PRO A 222 -13.25 -7.48 9.03
C PRO A 222 -12.97 -7.12 10.49
N LEU A 223 -13.47 -5.97 10.92
CA LEU A 223 -13.28 -5.43 12.26
C LEU A 223 -14.65 -5.17 12.87
N LEU A 224 -14.76 -5.27 14.19
CA LEU A 224 -16.00 -4.91 14.87
C LEU A 224 -16.00 -3.41 15.12
N MET A 225 -17.07 -2.70 14.74
CA MET A 225 -17.15 -1.24 14.89
C MET A 225 -16.93 -0.81 16.35
N LYS A 226 -17.41 -1.60 17.31
CA LYS A 226 -17.22 -1.37 18.76
C LYS A 226 -15.77 -1.48 19.25
N GLU A 227 -14.92 -2.19 18.50
CA GLU A 227 -13.48 -2.35 18.76
C GLU A 227 -12.66 -1.27 18.05
N CYS A 228 -13.30 -0.38 17.30
CA CYS A 228 -12.62 0.63 16.51
C CYS A 228 -12.80 2.02 17.14
N ALA A 229 -11.72 2.78 17.24
CA ALA A 229 -11.73 4.17 17.66
C ALA A 229 -11.04 5.05 16.62
N LEU A 230 -11.51 6.29 16.46
CA LEU A 230 -10.76 7.31 15.74
C LEU A 230 -9.97 8.16 16.71
N ALA A 231 -8.67 8.29 16.47
CA ALA A 231 -7.78 9.17 17.19
C ALA A 231 -7.26 10.27 16.25
N PRO A 232 -7.15 11.53 16.72
CA PRO A 232 -6.45 12.56 15.98
C PRO A 232 -4.97 12.18 15.87
N THR A 233 -4.34 12.52 14.75
CA THR A 233 -2.87 12.45 14.67
C THR A 233 -2.25 13.79 15.02
N LYS A 234 -0.92 13.81 15.21
CA LYS A 234 -0.18 15.07 15.43
C LYS A 234 -0.28 16.03 14.25
N MET A 235 -0.59 15.51 13.05
CA MET A 235 -0.89 16.35 11.91
C MET A 235 -2.40 16.60 11.92
N ASP A 236 -2.80 17.85 12.14
CA ASP A 236 -4.22 18.20 12.37
C ASP A 236 -5.16 17.72 11.26
N LYS A 237 -4.63 17.51 10.06
CA LYS A 237 -5.34 17.08 8.86
C LYS A 237 -5.58 15.56 8.78
N ASP A 238 -4.79 14.75 9.48
CA ASP A 238 -4.83 13.29 9.39
C ASP A 238 -5.56 12.66 10.58
N ILE A 239 -6.31 11.60 10.30
CA ILE A 239 -7.02 10.80 11.31
C ILE A 239 -6.45 9.38 11.28
N MET A 240 -6.37 8.78 12.46
CA MET A 240 -5.95 7.39 12.63
C MET A 240 -7.10 6.55 13.18
N LEU A 241 -7.33 5.41 12.55
CA LEU A 241 -8.15 4.34 13.08
C LEU A 241 -7.30 3.48 14.02
N VAL A 242 -7.68 3.41 15.29
CA VAL A 242 -7.05 2.63 16.34
C VAL A 242 -7.95 1.47 16.73
N LEU A 243 -7.38 0.28 16.88
CA LEU A 243 -8.10 -0.89 17.38
C LEU A 243 -7.97 -1.02 18.90
N ALA A 244 -9.10 -1.01 19.59
CA ALA A 244 -9.17 -1.18 21.03
C ALA A 244 -8.60 -2.55 21.43
N GLY A 245 -7.58 -2.54 22.29
CA GLY A 245 -6.92 -3.75 22.78
C GLY A 245 -6.06 -4.50 21.76
N LYS A 246 -5.83 -3.95 20.56
CA LYS A 246 -4.97 -4.55 19.53
C LYS A 246 -3.94 -3.53 19.03
N ASP A 247 -2.74 -4.01 18.73
CA ASP A 247 -1.74 -3.22 18.02
C ASP A 247 -2.16 -3.10 16.55
N GLY A 248 -2.93 -2.05 16.25
CA GLY A 248 -3.58 -1.82 14.96
C GLY A 248 -3.81 -0.32 14.74
N LYS A 249 -3.06 0.30 13.83
CA LYS A 249 -3.17 1.72 13.49
C LYS A 249 -3.26 1.86 11.99
N PHE A 250 -4.41 2.35 11.50
CA PHE A 250 -4.61 2.62 10.09
C PHE A 250 -4.74 4.12 9.86
N ALA A 251 -3.81 4.68 9.11
CA ALA A 251 -3.81 6.10 8.78
C ALA A 251 -4.67 6.35 7.54
N PHE A 252 -5.41 7.45 7.54
CA PHE A 252 -6.15 7.87 6.36
C PHE A 252 -6.32 9.39 6.31
N HIS A 253 -6.37 9.91 5.09
CA HIS A 253 -6.46 11.34 4.83
C HIS A 253 -7.91 11.68 4.43
N PRO A 254 -8.69 12.35 5.29
CA PRO A 254 -10.09 12.67 5.01
C PRO A 254 -10.24 13.76 3.93
N VAL A 255 -9.26 14.65 3.79
CA VAL A 255 -9.32 15.78 2.85
C VAL A 255 -9.30 15.28 1.40
N GLY A 256 -10.19 15.81 0.56
CA GLY A 256 -10.35 15.36 -0.84
C GLY A 256 -10.86 13.92 -1.02
N SER A 257 -11.26 13.24 0.06
CA SER A 257 -11.85 11.89 0.01
C SER A 257 -13.38 11.94 -0.16
N LYS A 258 -13.99 10.79 -0.43
CA LYS A 258 -15.45 10.65 -0.33
C LYS A 258 -15.81 10.09 1.05
N ILE A 259 -16.67 10.79 1.77
CA ILE A 259 -17.14 10.38 3.09
C ILE A 259 -18.65 10.23 3.02
N GLY A 260 -19.16 9.04 3.34
CA GLY A 260 -20.59 8.73 3.20
C GLY A 260 -21.12 8.93 1.77
N GLY A 261 -20.27 8.67 0.76
CA GLY A 261 -20.57 8.89 -0.66
C GLY A 261 -20.47 10.34 -1.15
N LYS A 262 -20.25 11.33 -0.25
CA LYS A 262 -20.11 12.74 -0.63
C LYS A 262 -18.65 13.12 -0.78
N GLN A 263 -18.32 13.81 -1.87
CA GLN A 263 -16.97 14.33 -2.09
C GLN A 263 -16.69 15.46 -1.10
N MET A 264 -15.61 15.32 -0.32
CA MET A 264 -15.15 16.35 0.61
C MET A 264 -14.26 17.37 -0.09
N PRO A 265 -14.22 18.63 0.38
CA PRO A 265 -13.31 19.64 -0.14
C PRO A 265 -11.84 19.23 0.07
N SER A 266 -10.97 19.79 -0.78
CA SER A 266 -9.52 19.58 -0.74
C SER A 266 -8.81 20.39 0.35
N ASP A 267 -9.53 21.19 1.12
CA ASP A 267 -8.97 21.97 2.21
C ASP A 267 -9.97 22.14 3.37
N GLY A 268 -9.44 22.47 4.55
CA GLY A 268 -10.17 22.73 5.78
C GLY A 268 -10.55 21.50 6.61
N ASP A 269 -11.10 21.77 7.79
CA ASP A 269 -11.47 20.75 8.79
C ASP A 269 -12.83 20.08 8.52
N VAL A 270 -13.55 20.51 7.49
CA VAL A 270 -14.89 20.02 7.16
C VAL A 270 -14.90 18.51 6.94
N ALA A 271 -13.88 17.98 6.25
CA ALA A 271 -13.75 16.55 6.01
C ALA A 271 -13.57 15.76 7.32
N LYS A 272 -12.76 16.29 8.24
CA LYS A 272 -12.51 15.69 9.56
C LYS A 272 -13.77 15.72 10.42
N ILE A 273 -14.45 16.86 10.50
CA ILE A 273 -15.72 17.01 11.24
C ILE A 273 -16.78 16.05 10.70
N ASN A 274 -16.93 15.96 9.38
CA ASN A 274 -17.86 15.02 8.74
C ASN A 274 -17.49 13.57 9.04
N MET A 275 -16.20 13.20 8.97
CA MET A 275 -15.77 11.86 9.33
C MET A 275 -16.12 11.51 10.78
N LEU A 276 -15.82 12.40 11.73
CA LEU A 276 -16.09 12.17 13.15
C LEU A 276 -17.60 12.10 13.44
N LYS A 277 -18.41 12.93 12.77
CA LYS A 277 -19.86 12.90 12.86
C LYS A 277 -20.40 11.54 12.38
N MET A 278 -20.03 11.14 11.17
CA MET A 278 -20.41 9.85 10.60
C MET A 278 -19.95 8.69 11.49
N TRP A 279 -18.73 8.75 12.01
CA TRP A 279 -18.21 7.73 12.91
C TRP A 279 -19.07 7.53 14.17
N ARG A 280 -19.50 8.62 14.82
CA ARG A 280 -20.42 8.56 15.97
C ARG A 280 -21.79 8.01 15.60
N GLU A 281 -22.34 8.41 14.46
CA GLU A 281 -23.66 7.93 13.99
C GLU A 281 -23.71 6.41 13.81
N TYR A 282 -22.57 5.79 13.49
CA TYR A 282 -22.45 4.33 13.39
C TYR A 282 -21.95 3.64 14.67
N GLY A 283 -21.89 4.36 15.80
CA GLY A 283 -21.54 3.82 17.10
C GLY A 283 -20.04 3.62 17.32
N GLY A 284 -19.20 4.28 16.53
CA GLY A 284 -17.76 4.28 16.70
C GLY A 284 -17.31 5.16 17.88
N LYS A 285 -16.21 4.79 18.53
CA LYS A 285 -15.61 5.58 19.62
C LYS A 285 -14.65 6.64 19.07
N ILE A 286 -14.55 7.78 19.72
CA ILE A 286 -13.53 8.80 19.43
C ILE A 286 -12.62 8.90 20.63
N GLU A 287 -11.32 8.72 20.40
CA GLU A 287 -10.28 8.98 21.38
C GLU A 287 -9.86 10.44 21.23
N TYR A 288 -10.16 11.27 22.23
CA TYR A 288 -9.82 12.70 22.22
C TYR A 288 -8.36 12.97 22.58
N ASN A 289 -7.64 11.97 23.08
CA ASN A 289 -6.30 12.16 23.60
C ASN A 289 -5.43 10.93 23.34
N PRO A 290 -4.60 10.95 22.29
CA PRO A 290 -3.45 10.08 22.22
C PRO A 290 -2.34 10.76 23.02
N ASN A 291 -1.92 10.18 24.14
CA ASN A 291 -0.69 10.56 24.84
C ASN A 291 0.43 11.05 23.90
#